data_AF-A0A098C2S4-F1
#
_entry.id   AF-A0A098C2S4-F1
#
_cell.length_a   1.000
_cell.length_b   1.000
_cell.length_c   1.000
_cell.angle_alpha   90.00
_cell.angle_beta   90.00
_cell.angle_gamma   90.00
#
_symmetry.space_group_name_H-M   'P 1'
#
loop_
_entity.id
_entity.type
_entity.pdbx_description
1 polymer ?
#
loop_
_entity_poly.entity_id
_entity_poly.type
_entity_poly.pdbx_seq_one_letter_code
_entity_poly.pdbx_strand_id
1 'polypeptide(L)' 'MTIRNLTKEEILDQIKYLEQNISNGSVSYRTNRLNRIRTLKASLRMAS' A
#
# COMPACT_ATOMS: atom_id res chain seq x y z
N MET A 1 7.02 -2.10 -9.81
CA MET A 1 7.43 -2.87 -8.63
C MET A 1 6.36 -3.93 -8.38
N THR A 2 6.71 -5.21 -8.50
CA THR A 2 5.75 -6.31 -8.44
C THR A 2 5.55 -6.73 -6.98
N ILE A 3 4.33 -6.61 -6.46
CA ILE A 3 3.99 -6.96 -5.07
C ILE A 3 4.30 -8.43 -4.74
N ARG A 4 4.37 -9.30 -5.76
CA ARG A 4 4.63 -10.75 -5.63
C ARG A 4 5.94 -11.13 -4.93
N ASN A 5 6.91 -10.22 -4.83
CA ASN A 5 8.21 -10.51 -4.23
C ASN A 5 8.40 -9.89 -2.85
N LEU A 6 7.38 -9.25 -2.28
CA LEU A 6 7.48 -8.59 -0.98
C LEU A 6 7.17 -9.57 0.16
N THR A 7 7.96 -9.51 1.24
CA THR A 7 7.63 -10.19 2.49
C THR A 7 6.42 -9.54 3.17
N LYS A 8 5.86 -10.23 4.15
CA LYS A 8 4.77 -9.70 4.97
C LYS A 8 5.18 -8.39 5.67
N GLU A 9 6.40 -8.31 6.23
CA GLU A 9 6.88 -7.08 6.87
C GLU A 9 7.03 -5.94 5.87
N GLU A 10 7.60 -6.20 4.68
CA GLU A 10 7.78 -5.19 3.65
C GLU A 10 6.43 -4.62 3.17
N ILE A 11 5.40 -5.46 3.07
CA ILE A 11 4.04 -5.01 2.73
C ILE A 11 3.46 -4.12 3.84
N LEU A 12 3.67 -4.47 5.11
CA LEU A 12 3.20 -3.68 6.25
C LEU A 12 3.90 -2.31 6.33
N ASP A 13 5.22 -2.27 6.11
CA ASP A 13 5.99 -1.03 6.07
C ASP A 13 5.55 -0.12 4.92
N GLN A 14 5.25 -0.70 3.75
CA GLN A 14 4.70 0.06 2.63
C GLN A 14 3.33 0.65 2.95
N ILE A 15 2.43 -0.12 3.59
CA ILE A 15 1.12 0.39 4.01
C ILE A 15 1.32 1.59 4.95
N LYS A 16 2.18 1.46 5.96
CA LYS A 16 2.46 2.52 6.93
C LYS A 16 3.02 3.78 6.25
N TYR A 17 3.98 3.64 5.35
CA TYR A 17 4.52 4.76 4.58
C TYR A 17 3.45 5.45 3.72
N LEU A 18 2.57 4.66 3.09
CA LEU A 18 1.49 5.17 2.26
C LEU A 18 0.46 5.95 3.08
N GLU A 19 0.06 5.43 4.24
CA GLU A 19 -0.89 6.05 5.18
C GLU A 19 -0.32 7.36 5.75
N GLN A 20 0.96 7.41 6.15
CA GLN A 20 1.59 8.62 6.69
C GLN A 20 1.67 9.78 5.68
N ASN A 21 1.78 9.47 4.38
CA ASN A 21 1.96 10.47 3.33
C ASN A 21 0.69 10.71 2.51
N ILE A 22 -0.45 10.15 2.92
CA ILE A 22 -1.69 10.19 2.13
C ILE A 22 -2.30 11.58 2.05
N SER A 23 -2.03 12.42 3.05
CA SER A 23 -2.52 13.79 3.12
C SER A 23 -1.75 14.75 2.18
N ASN A 24 -0.56 14.36 1.76
CA ASN A 24 0.32 15.17 0.92
C ASN A 24 -0.08 15.01 -0.55
N GLY A 25 -0.39 16.13 -1.24
CA GLY A 25 -0.64 16.14 -2.68
C GLY A 25 -2.11 16.26 -3.11
N SER A 26 -2.32 16.22 -4.43
CA SER A 26 -3.61 16.39 -5.10
C SER A 26 -4.57 15.24 -4.85
N VAL A 27 -5.88 15.45 -5.09
CA VAL A 27 -6.91 14.40 -4.96
C VAL A 27 -6.53 13.13 -5.74
N SER A 28 -6.03 13.27 -6.98
CA SER A 28 -5.59 12.15 -7.80
C SER A 28 -4.44 11.36 -7.16
N TYR A 29 -3.50 12.06 -6.53
CA TYR A 29 -2.40 11.45 -5.79
C TYR A 29 -2.89 10.63 -4.58
N ARG A 30 -3.83 11.20 -3.81
CA ARG A 30 -4.44 10.51 -2.66
C ARG A 30 -5.19 9.25 -3.09
N THR A 31 -5.99 9.35 -4.17
CA THR A 31 -6.73 8.21 -4.73
C THR A 31 -5.78 7.10 -5.20
N ASN A 32 -4.65 7.44 -5.83
CA ASN A 32 -3.65 6.44 -6.21
C ASN A 32 -3.08 5.68 -5.00
N ARG A 33 -2.72 6.42 -3.93
CA ARG A 33 -2.20 5.80 -2.69
C ARG A 33 -3.25 4.93 -2.00
N LEU A 34 -4.50 5.38 -1.92
CA LEU A 34 -5.61 4.59 -1.38
C LEU A 34 -5.79 3.27 -2.14
N ASN A 35 -5.78 3.32 -3.48
CA ASN A 35 -5.87 2.12 -4.31
C ASN A 35 -4.70 1.16 -4.05
N ARG A 36 -3.49 1.69 -3.89
CA ARG A 36 -2.30 0.89 -3.60
C ARG A 36 -2.35 0.25 -2.21
N ILE A 37 -2.82 0.96 -1.19
CA ILE A 37 -3.08 0.40 0.15
C ILE A 37 -4.08 -0.76 0.06
N ARG A 38 -5.17 -0.60 -0.71
CA ARG A 38 -6.18 -1.63 -0.89
C ARG A 38 -5.58 -2.91 -1.51
N THR A 39 -4.76 -2.77 -2.55
CA THR A 39 -4.05 -3.91 -3.17
C THR A 39 -3.12 -4.61 -2.18
N LEU A 40 -2.32 -3.85 -1.42
CA LEU A 40 -1.40 -4.42 -0.43
C LEU A 40 -2.14 -5.18 0.69
N LYS A 41 -3.25 -4.63 1.20
CA LYS A 41 -4.11 -5.31 2.19
C LYS A 41 -4.73 -6.60 1.62
N ALA A 42 -5.12 -6.61 0.35
CA ALA A 42 -5.62 -7.82 -0.31
C ALA A 42 -4.52 -8.89 -0.44
N SER A 43 -3.28 -8.51 -0.78
CA SER A 43 -2.15 -9.45 -0.85
C SER A 43 -1.84 -10.08 0.50
N LEU A 44 -1.91 -9.32 1.61
CA LEU A 44 -1.77 -9.87 2.96
C LEU A 44 -2.82 -10.93 3.29
N ARG A 45 -4.07 -10.70 2.88
CA ARG A 45 -5.18 -11.65 3.08
C ARG A 45 -5.05 -12.92 2.25
N MET A 46 -4.39 -12.86 1.10
CA MET A 46 -4.12 -14.04 0.27
C MET A 46 -2.88 -14.82 0.71
N ALA A 47 -1.95 -14.17 1.41
CA ALA A 47 -0.73 -14.79 1.92
C ALA A 47 -0.93 -15.46 3.29
N SER A 48 -2.12 -15.36 3.88
CA SER A 48 -2.49 -15.95 5.18
C SER A 48 -3.17 -17.30 5.04
#